data_AF-A0A8H4UYX1-F1
#
_entry.id   AF-A0A8H4UYX1-F1
#
_cell.length_a   1.000
_cell.length_b   1.000
_cell.length_c   1.000
_cell.angle_alpha   90.00
_cell.angle_beta   90.00
_cell.angle_gamma   90.00
#
_symmetry.space_group_name_H-M   'P 1'
#
loop_
_entity.id
_entity.type
_entity.pdbx_description
1 polymer ?
#
loop_
_entity_poly.entity_id
_entity_poly.type
_entity_poly.pdbx_seq_one_letter_code
_entity_poly.pdbx_strand_id
1 'polypeptide(L)'
;MVGFSKGVSAALLAASVATASPITETASPLERRGTIASDEIVGFAQAVPDNITGEVYLAYQPYLYVVNGCVPFPAVDAEGDTK
;
A
#
# COMPACT_ATOMS: atom_id res chain seq x y z
N MET A 1 36.12 57.19 28.49
CA MET A 1 36.57 55.79 28.64
C MET A 1 36.26 55.07 27.33
N VAL A 2 37.31 54.73 26.57
CA VAL A 2 37.45 53.66 25.54
C VAL A 2 36.16 53.30 24.77
N GLY A 3 35.92 53.61 23.48
CA GLY A 3 36.79 53.77 22.33
C GLY A 3 37.28 52.40 21.82
N PHE A 4 36.67 51.84 20.77
CA PHE A 4 37.36 51.24 19.60
C PHE A 4 36.36 50.50 18.67
N SER A 5 36.17 51.09 17.50
CA SER A 5 35.72 50.44 16.27
C SER A 5 36.96 49.90 15.52
N LYS A 6 36.79 48.71 14.90
CA LYS A 6 37.63 48.00 13.90
C LYS A 6 37.45 46.50 14.21
N GLY A 7 37.03 45.62 13.33
CA GLY A 7 37.08 45.57 11.88
C GLY A 7 37.33 44.09 11.51
N VAL A 8 37.15 43.76 10.23
CA VAL A 8 37.76 42.59 9.57
C VAL A 8 37.11 41.25 9.98
N SER A 9 36.14 40.78 9.18
CA SER A 9 36.40 39.75 8.15
C SER A 9 37.06 38.49 8.70
N ALA A 10 36.24 37.49 9.05
CA ALA A 10 36.56 36.06 8.94
C ALA A 10 35.40 35.23 9.54
N ALA A 11 34.19 35.42 9.03
CA ALA A 11 33.14 34.41 9.21
C ALA A 11 32.39 34.20 7.89
N LEU A 12 33.15 34.30 6.78
CA LEU A 12 32.84 33.59 5.57
C LEU A 12 33.34 32.16 5.75
N LEU A 13 32.51 31.21 5.35
CA LEU A 13 32.86 29.81 5.03
C LEU A 13 33.04 28.87 6.23
N ALA A 14 31.94 28.54 6.90
CA ALA A 14 31.83 27.22 7.53
C ALA A 14 30.55 26.53 7.04
N ALA A 15 30.72 25.86 5.90
CA ALA A 15 30.07 24.61 5.57
C ALA A 15 28.52 24.61 5.52
N SER A 16 27.97 25.15 4.43
CA SER A 16 26.76 24.53 3.86
C SER A 16 27.20 23.19 3.27
N VAL A 17 27.26 22.15 4.12
CA VAL A 17 27.18 20.78 3.61
C VAL A 17 25.69 20.57 3.40
N ALA A 18 25.23 20.78 2.17
CA ALA A 18 24.02 20.12 1.73
C ALA A 18 24.32 18.64 1.87
N THR A 19 23.92 18.05 2.99
CA THR A 19 23.77 16.61 3.08
C THR A 19 22.74 16.29 2.02
N ALA A 20 23.20 15.89 0.85
CA ALA A 20 22.43 15.02 -0.01
C ALA A 20 22.18 13.78 0.84
N SER A 21 21.18 13.84 1.71
CA SER A 21 20.57 12.64 2.22
C SER A 21 20.22 11.88 0.95
N PRO A 22 20.74 10.66 0.75
CA PRO A 22 20.11 9.82 -0.25
C PRO A 22 18.63 9.87 0.15
N ILE A 23 17.78 10.25 -0.79
CA ILE A 23 16.46 9.67 -0.83
C ILE A 23 16.72 8.16 -0.92
N THR A 24 16.98 7.53 0.22
CA THR A 24 16.51 6.19 0.44
C THR A 24 15.01 6.40 0.40
N GLU A 25 14.46 6.48 -0.82
CA GLU A 25 13.13 5.98 -1.07
C GLU A 25 13.10 4.70 -0.26
N THR A 26 12.30 4.69 0.80
CA THR A 26 11.73 3.46 1.33
C THR A 26 10.85 2.90 0.22
N ALA A 27 11.46 2.54 -0.92
CA ALA A 27 10.95 1.59 -1.85
C ALA A 27 11.06 0.28 -1.08
N SER A 28 10.05 0.00 -0.27
CA SER A 28 9.81 -1.35 0.20
C SER A 28 9.88 -2.23 -1.05
N PRO A 29 10.79 -3.21 -1.12
CA PRO A 29 10.77 -4.13 -2.24
C PRO A 29 9.35 -4.69 -2.36
N LEU A 30 8.84 -4.77 -3.59
CA LEU A 30 7.54 -5.38 -3.84
C LEU A 30 7.68 -6.88 -3.57
N GLU A 31 7.47 -7.26 -2.31
CA GLU A 31 7.46 -8.65 -1.88
C GLU A 31 6.16 -9.31 -2.35
N ARG A 32 6.26 -10.59 -2.70
CA ARG A 32 5.08 -11.39 -3.02
C ARG A 32 4.20 -11.51 -1.76
N ARG A 33 2.88 -11.48 -1.95
CA ARG A 33 1.91 -11.94 -0.92
C ARG A 33 2.15 -13.40 -0.57
N GLY A 34 1.64 -13.86 0.59
CA GLY A 34 1.78 -15.24 1.02
C GLY A 34 1.14 -16.22 0.03
N THR A 35 1.68 -17.43 0.02
CA THR A 35 1.15 -18.56 -0.77
C THR A 35 0.65 -19.64 0.18
N ILE A 36 -0.65 -19.93 0.16
CA ILE A 36 -1.33 -20.88 1.05
C ILE A 36 -2.15 -21.91 0.25
N ALA A 37 -2.65 -22.97 0.90
CA ALA A 37 -3.47 -23.95 0.21
C ALA A 37 -4.85 -23.38 -0.16
N SER A 38 -5.46 -23.89 -1.23
CA SER A 38 -6.72 -23.34 -1.76
C SER A 38 -7.91 -23.49 -0.80
N ASP A 39 -7.83 -24.43 0.13
CA ASP A 39 -8.81 -24.72 1.19
C ASP A 39 -8.51 -23.97 2.50
N GLU A 40 -7.37 -23.27 2.57
CA GLU A 40 -6.99 -22.40 3.70
C GLU A 40 -7.40 -20.94 3.45
N ILE A 41 -7.69 -20.55 2.21
CA ILE A 41 -8.11 -19.18 1.86
C ILE A 41 -9.53 -18.93 2.41
N VAL A 42 -9.62 -18.05 3.41
CA VAL A 42 -10.90 -17.63 4.00
C VAL A 42 -11.51 -16.51 3.15
N GLY A 43 -12.69 -16.76 2.59
CA GLY A 43 -13.41 -15.78 1.76
C GLY A 43 -14.07 -14.65 2.55
N PHE A 44 -14.34 -13.55 1.85
CA PHE A 44 -15.04 -12.39 2.40
C PHE A 44 -16.54 -12.64 2.55
N ALA A 45 -17.13 -12.02 3.56
CA ALA A 45 -18.58 -11.79 3.56
C ALA A 45 -18.98 -10.95 2.34
N GLN A 46 -20.21 -11.11 1.87
CA GLN A 46 -20.72 -10.34 0.73
C GLN A 46 -20.65 -8.84 1.02
N ALA A 47 -19.88 -8.11 0.20
CA ALA A 47 -19.65 -6.67 0.35
C ALA A 47 -20.45 -5.86 -0.68
N VAL A 48 -21.78 -6.03 -0.68
CA VAL A 48 -22.67 -5.25 -1.55
C VAL A 48 -22.99 -3.91 -0.88
N PRO A 49 -22.81 -2.76 -1.56
CA PRO A 49 -23.14 -1.45 -1.00
C PRO A 49 -24.62 -1.30 -0.65
N ASP A 50 -24.94 -0.60 0.44
CA ASP A 50 -26.33 -0.33 0.83
C ASP A 50 -26.89 0.91 0.11
N ASN A 51 -27.01 0.79 -1.22
CA ASN A 51 -27.58 1.82 -2.09
C ASN A 51 -28.05 1.21 -3.43
N ILE A 52 -28.58 2.05 -4.31
CA ILE A 52 -29.08 1.66 -5.64
C ILE A 52 -28.07 0.84 -6.47
N THR A 53 -26.76 1.08 -6.32
CA THR A 53 -25.73 0.31 -7.01
C THR A 53 -25.71 -1.13 -6.50
N GLY A 54 -25.80 -1.33 -5.18
CA GLY A 54 -25.83 -2.66 -4.60
C GLY A 54 -27.13 -3.41 -4.88
N GLU A 55 -28.26 -2.71 -4.92
CA GLU A 55 -29.53 -3.27 -5.39
C GLU A 55 -29.41 -3.82 -6.81
N VAL A 56 -28.79 -3.05 -7.71
CA VAL A 56 -28.56 -3.47 -9.11
C VAL A 56 -27.56 -4.63 -9.19
N TYR A 57 -26.51 -4.64 -8.38
CA TYR A 57 -25.57 -5.77 -8.33
C TYR A 57 -26.26 -7.08 -7.97
N LEU A 58 -27.15 -7.04 -6.97
CA LEU A 58 -27.90 -8.21 -6.54
C LEU A 58 -28.95 -8.62 -7.58
N ALA A 59 -29.65 -7.65 -8.18
CA ALA A 59 -30.67 -7.91 -9.20
C ALA A 59 -30.11 -8.64 -10.43
N TYR A 60 -28.86 -8.37 -10.80
CA TYR A 60 -28.21 -8.94 -12.00
C TYR A 60 -27.10 -9.94 -11.68
N GLN A 61 -26.98 -10.41 -10.43
CA GLN A 61 -26.06 -11.48 -10.09
C GLN A 61 -26.47 -12.77 -10.83
N PRO A 62 -25.60 -13.37 -11.66
CA PRO A 62 -25.97 -14.55 -12.43
C PRO A 62 -26.04 -15.80 -11.56
N TYR A 63 -26.95 -16.71 -11.92
CA TYR A 63 -26.90 -18.07 -11.43
C TYR A 63 -25.80 -18.85 -12.15
N LEU A 64 -24.95 -19.53 -11.38
CA LEU A 64 -23.92 -20.41 -11.91
C LEU A 64 -24.35 -21.87 -11.74
N TYR A 65 -24.46 -22.59 -12.86
CA TYR A 65 -24.63 -24.04 -12.87
C TYR A 65 -23.30 -24.70 -13.26
N VAL A 66 -22.69 -25.42 -12.33
CA VAL A 66 -21.43 -26.14 -12.58
C VAL A 66 -21.75 -27.58 -12.99
N VAL A 67 -21.51 -27.91 -14.25
CA VAL A 67 -21.80 -29.25 -14.79
C VAL A 67 -20.75 -30.26 -14.32
N ASN A 68 -19.46 -29.89 -14.37
CA ASN A 68 -18.33 -30.74 -14.00
C ASN A 68 -17.14 -29.85 -13.58
N GLY A 69 -16.12 -30.45 -12.96
CA GLY A 69 -14.87 -29.77 -12.62
C GLY A 69 -14.92 -29.02 -11.29
N CYS A 70 -14.05 -28.03 -11.13
CA CYS A 70 -13.94 -27.25 -9.90
C CYS A 70 -15.14 -26.30 -9.73
N VAL A 71 -15.50 -26.05 -8.47
CA VAL A 71 -16.47 -25.02 -8.07
C VAL A 71 -15.73 -23.70 -7.74
N PRO A 72 -16.42 -22.55 -7.68
CA PRO A 72 -15.80 -21.31 -7.21
C PRO A 72 -15.29 -21.44 -5.77
N PHE A 73 -14.03 -21.05 -5.55
CA PHE A 73 -13.41 -20.91 -4.22
C PHE A 73 -12.90 -19.48 -4.04
N PRO A 74 -12.72 -19.02 -2.79
CA PRO A 74 -12.06 -17.75 -2.51
C PRO A 74 -10.66 -17.71 -3.14
N ALA A 75 -10.36 -16.63 -3.86
CA ALA A 75 -9.06 -16.47 -4.53
C ALA A 75 -8.01 -15.79 -3.65
N VAL A 76 -8.46 -15.03 -2.64
CA VAL A 76 -7.64 -14.21 -1.77
C VAL A 76 -8.35 -13.99 -0.43
N ASP A 77 -7.59 -13.91 0.65
CA ASP A 77 -8.08 -13.57 1.99
C ASP A 77 -7.82 -12.10 2.36
N ALA A 78 -8.05 -11.71 3.62
CA ALA A 78 -7.93 -10.32 4.07
C ALA A 78 -6.48 -9.82 4.15
N GLU A 79 -5.54 -10.74 4.35
CA GLU A 79 -4.09 -10.56 4.41
C GLU A 79 -3.50 -10.44 3.00
N GLY A 80 -4.25 -10.90 2.00
CA GLY A 80 -3.91 -10.86 0.60
C GLY A 80 -3.19 -12.12 0.12
N ASP A 81 -3.23 -13.19 0.90
CA ASP A 81 -2.61 -14.47 0.56
C ASP A 81 -3.39 -15.16 -0.57
N THR A 82 -2.65 -15.91 -1.40
CA THR A 82 -3.16 -16.54 -2.64
C THR A 82 -2.61 -17.96 -2.77
N LYS A 83 -3.07 -18.73 -3.76
CA LYS A 83 -2.56 -20.09 -4.02
C LYS A 83 -1.48 -20.13 -5.11
#